data_AF-A0A845SE20-F1
#
_entry.id   AF-A0A845SE20-F1
#
_cell.length_a   1.000
_cell.length_b   1.000
_cell.length_c   1.000
_cell.angle_alpha   90.00
_cell.angle_beta   90.00
_cell.angle_gamma   90.00
#
_symmetry.space_group_name_H-M   'P 1'
#
loop_
_entity.id
_entity.type
_entity.pdbx_description
1 polymer ?
#
loop_
_entity_poly.entity_id
_entity_poly.type
_entity_poly.pdbx_seq_one_letter_code
_entity_poly.pdbx_strand_id
1 'polypeptide(L)'
;MDGALIFCKDAILRFRSDYDDLTAIPLLSVQACLENEDPLFLLKYFRHPVIIEEGTTLSHIFLAIKPWAKILGIYLDIDVMSYIDEIRKPSQAESVFDWIGIQKVTSIHRAYQHQDIKPGEDFTSYFNRERIPTKHFDIEADYTANGYKNKDKEHYSISGDIHTIKNVPVVVSDRQVVASYGYEKSNLMNRKYTGVTVNNKISYIQGRINFSFYEVMEAIFNDGLFYFSPQAANANLAMIKKMAEMLDQDEAGNQEAPMQEISGKIDDNPVDKSIAIDITEGAMDPMIEHIEAEKIYWRYIKSLCDSLSELPIRIGHIEEAMLPEYRFSNFIMEDI
;
A
#
# COMPACT_ATOMS: atom_id res chain seq x y z
N MET A 1 -5.95 1.79 22.87
CA MET A 1 -7.15 1.24 22.19
C MET A 1 -6.78 0.63 20.87
N ASP A 2 -6.71 -0.69 20.90
CA ASP A 2 -6.55 -1.53 19.73
C ASP A 2 -7.88 -1.62 18.98
N GLY A 3 -7.78 -1.76 17.66
CA GLY A 3 -8.90 -1.67 16.74
C GLY A 3 -8.45 -1.38 15.32
N ALA A 4 -9.42 -1.20 14.44
CA ALA A 4 -9.22 -0.84 13.04
C ALA A 4 -9.93 0.47 12.69
N LEU A 5 -9.34 1.22 11.78
CA LEU A 5 -10.00 2.29 11.07
C LEU A 5 -10.73 1.73 9.85
N ILE A 6 -11.91 2.24 9.58
CA ILE A 6 -12.76 1.76 8.49
C ILE A 6 -13.17 2.93 7.62
N PHE A 7 -12.76 2.93 6.37
CA PHE A 7 -13.29 3.85 5.36
C PHE A 7 -14.61 3.30 4.84
N CYS A 8 -15.68 4.06 5.05
CA CYS A 8 -17.02 3.66 4.64
C CYS A 8 -17.48 4.39 3.37
N LYS A 9 -18.41 3.76 2.64
CA LYS A 9 -18.98 4.29 1.39
C LYS A 9 -19.85 5.55 1.57
N ASP A 10 -20.18 5.90 2.81
CA ASP A 10 -20.84 7.16 3.15
C ASP A 10 -19.85 8.30 3.44
N ALA A 11 -18.57 8.12 3.08
CA ALA A 11 -17.49 9.08 3.27
C ALA A 11 -17.20 9.44 4.73
N ILE A 12 -17.43 8.51 5.66
CA ILE A 12 -17.10 8.65 7.07
C ILE A 12 -15.99 7.66 7.45
N LEU A 13 -14.93 8.17 8.07
CA LEU A 13 -13.90 7.34 8.69
C LEU A 13 -14.38 6.92 10.07
N ARG A 14 -14.51 5.61 10.29
CA ARG A 14 -14.95 5.04 11.56
C ARG A 14 -13.81 4.30 12.25
N PHE A 15 -13.93 4.14 13.56
CA PHE A 15 -13.08 3.28 14.37
C PHE A 15 -13.92 2.14 14.94
N ARG A 16 -13.40 0.91 14.85
CA ARG A 16 -13.97 -0.29 15.47
C ARG A 16 -12.91 -0.89 16.38
N SER A 17 -13.24 -1.10 17.65
CA SER A 17 -12.34 -1.74 18.59
C SER A 17 -12.26 -3.25 18.35
N ASP A 18 -11.09 -3.86 18.58
CA ASP A 18 -10.91 -5.32 18.51
C ASP A 18 -11.72 -6.09 19.57
N TYR A 19 -12.31 -5.36 20.53
CA TYR A 19 -13.17 -5.91 21.57
C TYR A 19 -14.67 -5.81 21.24
N ASP A 20 -15.03 -5.35 20.03
CA ASP A 20 -16.40 -5.17 19.55
C ASP A 20 -16.50 -5.26 18.01
N ASP A 21 -16.89 -6.42 17.53
CA ASP A 21 -16.98 -6.69 16.09
C ASP A 21 -18.21 -6.07 15.42
N LEU A 22 -19.14 -5.51 16.20
CA LEU A 22 -20.45 -5.08 15.72
C LEU A 22 -20.57 -3.57 15.58
N THR A 23 -19.81 -2.78 16.34
CA THR A 23 -20.02 -1.33 16.42
C THR A 23 -18.83 -0.57 15.85
N ALA A 24 -19.09 0.29 14.87
CA ALA A 24 -18.11 1.22 14.33
C ALA A 24 -18.58 2.67 14.55
N ILE A 25 -17.76 3.45 15.25
CA ILE A 25 -18.07 4.84 15.63
C ILE A 25 -17.32 5.80 14.72
N PRO A 26 -17.94 6.89 14.23
CA PRO A 26 -17.23 7.92 13.48
C PRO A 26 -16.03 8.47 14.28
N LEU A 27 -14.84 8.43 13.68
CA LEU A 27 -13.61 8.86 14.34
C LEU A 27 -13.65 10.35 14.70
N LEU A 28 -14.31 11.17 13.87
CA LEU A 28 -14.54 12.58 14.15
C LEU A 28 -15.40 12.78 15.41
N SER A 29 -16.40 11.93 15.62
CA SER A 29 -17.20 11.95 16.84
C SER A 29 -16.36 11.61 18.05
N VAL A 30 -15.49 10.60 17.96
CA VAL A 30 -14.54 10.27 19.04
C VAL A 30 -13.67 11.47 19.41
N GLN A 31 -13.15 12.20 18.41
CA GLN A 31 -12.38 13.41 18.65
C GLN A 31 -13.18 14.50 19.36
N ALA A 32 -14.39 14.80 18.87
CA ALA A 32 -15.25 15.85 19.42
C ALA A 32 -15.69 15.53 20.87
N CYS A 33 -16.02 14.26 21.10
CA CYS A 33 -16.49 13.70 22.36
C CYS A 33 -15.43 13.72 23.47
N LEU A 34 -14.15 13.58 23.13
CA LEU A 34 -13.06 13.57 24.10
C LEU A 34 -12.57 14.98 24.48
N GLU A 35 -13.34 16.03 24.15
CA GLU A 35 -13.10 17.46 24.47
C GLU A 35 -11.66 17.93 24.18
N ASN A 36 -11.06 17.36 23.13
CA ASN A 36 -9.71 17.70 22.73
C ASN A 36 -9.80 18.13 21.27
N GLU A 37 -9.80 19.44 21.03
CA GLU A 37 -9.40 20.02 19.74
C GLU A 37 -7.90 19.77 19.48
N ASP A 38 -7.40 18.59 19.85
CA ASP A 38 -6.04 18.14 19.68
C ASP A 38 -5.78 18.04 18.17
N PRO A 39 -4.99 18.96 17.60
CA PRO A 39 -4.70 18.94 16.17
C PRO A 39 -3.90 17.70 15.76
N LEU A 40 -3.32 16.99 16.74
CA LEU A 40 -2.56 15.75 16.58
C LEU A 40 -3.39 14.49 16.88
N PHE A 41 -4.70 14.63 17.14
CA PHE A 41 -5.58 13.52 17.49
C PHE A 41 -5.43 12.33 16.52
N LEU A 42 -5.40 12.60 15.21
CA LEU A 42 -5.29 11.57 14.18
C LEU A 42 -3.96 10.78 14.26
N LEU A 43 -2.86 11.38 14.73
CA LEU A 43 -1.57 10.71 14.82
C LEU A 43 -1.59 9.49 15.76
N LYS A 44 -2.51 9.47 16.74
CA LYS A 44 -2.72 8.32 17.64
C LYS A 44 -3.24 7.09 16.89
N TYR A 45 -3.80 7.29 15.70
CA TYR A 45 -4.41 6.25 14.87
C TYR A 45 -3.59 5.86 13.65
N PHE A 46 -2.41 6.45 13.45
CA PHE A 46 -1.59 6.21 12.25
C PHE A 46 -1.22 4.74 12.07
N ARG A 47 -0.94 4.02 13.17
CA ARG A 47 -0.54 2.61 13.14
C ARG A 47 -1.71 1.64 13.14
N HIS A 48 -2.94 2.12 13.27
CA HIS A 48 -4.09 1.24 13.28
C HIS A 48 -4.31 0.63 11.90
N PRO A 49 -4.65 -0.67 11.83
CA PRO A 49 -5.02 -1.30 10.58
C PRO A 49 -6.21 -0.59 9.95
N VAL A 50 -6.20 -0.52 8.62
CA VAL A 50 -7.29 0.04 7.81
C VAL A 50 -8.06 -1.06 7.12
N ILE A 51 -9.38 -0.92 7.14
CA ILE A 51 -10.34 -1.70 6.38
C ILE A 51 -11.03 -0.74 5.40
N ILE A 52 -11.22 -1.16 4.16
CA ILE A 52 -12.03 -0.43 3.18
C ILE A 52 -13.36 -1.17 3.01
N GLU A 53 -14.48 -0.48 3.22
CA GLU A 53 -15.80 -1.06 2.94
C GLU A 53 -16.00 -1.24 1.42
N GLU A 54 -16.62 -2.34 1.02
CA GLU A 54 -17.00 -2.58 -0.38
C GLU A 54 -17.77 -1.38 -1.00
N GLY A 55 -17.33 -0.96 -2.18
CA GLY A 55 -17.89 0.18 -2.91
C GLY A 55 -17.38 1.56 -2.43
N THR A 56 -16.48 1.61 -1.45
CA THR A 56 -15.78 2.86 -1.09
C THR A 56 -14.89 3.28 -2.26
N THR A 57 -14.96 4.55 -2.64
CA THR A 57 -14.23 5.11 -3.78
C THR A 57 -13.15 6.08 -3.29
N LEU A 58 -12.27 6.51 -4.18
CA LEU A 58 -11.27 7.52 -3.85
C LEU A 58 -11.89 8.81 -3.29
N SER A 59 -13.04 9.25 -3.84
CA SER A 59 -13.80 10.38 -3.32
C SER A 59 -14.27 10.17 -1.88
N HIS A 60 -14.79 8.98 -1.57
CA HIS A 60 -15.24 8.67 -0.21
C HIS A 60 -14.09 8.77 0.79
N ILE A 61 -12.91 8.24 0.45
CA ILE A 61 -11.69 8.34 1.28
C ILE A 61 -11.31 9.80 1.49
N PHE A 62 -11.25 10.61 0.43
CA PHE A 62 -10.82 12.02 0.51
C PHE A 62 -11.75 12.88 1.36
N LEU A 63 -13.06 12.65 1.21
CA LEU A 63 -14.06 13.34 2.01
C LEU A 63 -14.00 12.89 3.48
N ALA A 64 -13.74 11.60 3.74
CA ALA A 64 -13.62 11.05 5.09
C ALA A 64 -12.42 11.62 5.87
N ILE A 65 -11.29 11.86 5.19
CA ILE A 65 -10.08 12.43 5.82
C ILE A 65 -10.10 13.97 5.93
N LYS A 66 -11.09 14.65 5.32
CA LYS A 66 -11.18 16.12 5.30
C LYS A 66 -10.93 16.79 6.65
N PRO A 67 -11.50 16.32 7.79
CA PRO A 67 -11.29 16.97 9.08
C PRO A 67 -9.81 17.07 9.47
N TRP A 68 -8.96 16.19 8.95
CA TRP A 68 -7.54 16.09 9.26
C TRP A 68 -6.62 16.45 8.08
N ALA A 69 -7.16 17.03 7.01
CA ALA A 69 -6.40 17.37 5.80
C ALA A 69 -5.17 18.24 6.10
N LYS A 70 -5.22 19.11 7.12
CA LYS A 70 -4.09 19.96 7.51
C LYS A 70 -2.90 19.14 8.06
N ILE A 71 -3.14 18.23 9.00
CA ILE A 71 -2.07 17.41 9.58
C ILE A 71 -1.55 16.39 8.56
N LEU A 72 -2.44 15.85 7.73
CA LEU A 72 -2.06 14.96 6.63
C LEU A 72 -1.21 15.69 5.58
N GLY A 73 -1.54 16.92 5.22
CA GLY A 73 -0.73 17.69 4.28
C GLY A 73 0.68 18.00 4.80
N ILE A 74 0.83 18.22 6.11
CA ILE A 74 2.14 18.37 6.76
C ILE A 74 2.91 17.05 6.73
N TYR A 75 2.25 15.93 7.05
CA TYR A 75 2.89 14.62 7.11
C TYR A 75 3.33 14.11 5.73
N LEU A 76 2.46 14.27 4.74
CA LEU A 76 2.67 13.74 3.38
C LEU A 76 3.50 14.67 2.50
N ASP A 77 3.67 15.95 2.89
CA ASP A 77 4.22 17.01 2.03
C ASP A 77 3.43 17.20 0.72
N ILE A 78 2.10 17.13 0.84
CA ILE A 78 1.13 17.24 -0.27
C ILE A 78 0.01 18.21 0.11
N ASP A 79 -0.52 18.98 -0.85
CA ASP A 79 -1.70 19.80 -0.64
C ASP A 79 -2.98 18.96 -0.68
N VAL A 80 -3.20 18.20 0.39
CA VAL A 80 -4.37 17.30 0.57
C VAL A 80 -5.69 18.07 0.42
N MET A 81 -5.76 19.33 0.87
CA MET A 81 -6.98 20.12 0.75
C MET A 81 -7.31 20.44 -0.70
N SER A 82 -6.31 20.78 -1.53
CA SER A 82 -6.51 21.02 -2.96
C SER A 82 -7.09 19.79 -3.69
N TYR A 83 -6.63 18.59 -3.33
CA TYR A 83 -7.17 17.33 -3.85
C TYR A 83 -8.62 17.11 -3.42
N ILE A 84 -8.95 17.38 -2.15
CA ILE A 84 -10.32 17.28 -1.63
C ILE A 84 -11.25 18.31 -2.30
N ASP A 85 -10.78 19.51 -2.57
CA ASP A 85 -11.59 20.53 -3.23
C ASP A 85 -11.78 20.23 -4.72
N GLU A 86 -10.77 19.66 -5.37
CA GLU A 86 -10.88 19.21 -6.76
C GLU A 86 -11.88 18.06 -6.91
N ILE A 87 -11.85 17.07 -6.01
CA ILE A 87 -12.70 15.88 -6.11
C ILE A 87 -14.21 16.19 -5.98
N ARG A 88 -14.54 17.29 -5.29
CA ARG A 88 -15.92 17.78 -5.13
C ARG A 88 -16.51 18.36 -6.41
N LYS A 89 -15.69 18.81 -7.36
CA LYS A 89 -16.21 19.43 -8.58
C LYS A 89 -16.98 18.39 -9.40
N PRO A 90 -18.11 18.75 -10.02
CA PRO A 90 -18.83 17.84 -10.88
C PRO A 90 -17.93 17.42 -12.06
N SER A 91 -18.01 16.16 -12.44
CA SER A 91 -17.26 15.60 -13.56
C SER A 91 -18.17 14.67 -14.35
N GLN A 92 -18.03 14.71 -15.68
CA GLN A 92 -18.61 13.74 -16.61
C GLN A 92 -17.54 12.80 -17.17
N ALA A 93 -16.31 12.87 -16.65
CA ALA A 93 -15.24 11.98 -17.07
C ALA A 93 -15.59 10.54 -16.72
N GLU A 94 -15.44 9.66 -17.71
CA GLU A 94 -15.59 8.23 -17.50
C GLU A 94 -14.43 7.70 -16.66
N SER A 95 -14.72 6.70 -15.84
CA SER A 95 -13.69 6.07 -15.02
C SER A 95 -12.74 5.26 -15.90
N VAL A 96 -11.44 5.52 -15.78
CA VAL A 96 -10.42 4.84 -16.60
C VAL A 96 -10.03 3.47 -16.05
N PHE A 97 -10.40 3.16 -14.81
CA PHE A 97 -10.05 1.93 -14.10
C PHE A 97 -11.29 1.28 -13.49
N ASP A 98 -11.24 -0.04 -13.32
CA ASP A 98 -12.27 -0.81 -12.65
C ASP A 98 -12.09 -0.77 -11.12
N TRP A 99 -10.84 -0.73 -10.64
CA TRP A 99 -10.51 -0.49 -9.23
C TRP A 99 -9.13 0.16 -9.07
N ILE A 100 -8.90 0.76 -7.90
CA ILE A 100 -7.59 1.16 -7.40
C ILE A 100 -7.18 0.16 -6.33
N GLY A 101 -6.03 -0.49 -6.52
CA GLY A 101 -5.49 -1.46 -5.56
C GLY A 101 -4.30 -0.85 -4.81
N ILE A 102 -4.29 -1.03 -3.49
CA ILE A 102 -3.17 -0.68 -2.62
C ILE A 102 -2.40 -1.95 -2.27
N GLN A 103 -1.11 -1.96 -2.56
CA GLN A 103 -0.26 -3.15 -2.43
C GLN A 103 1.04 -2.82 -1.70
N LYS A 104 1.64 -3.85 -1.08
CA LYS A 104 2.95 -3.77 -0.43
C LYS A 104 3.87 -4.80 -1.04
N VAL A 105 5.02 -4.31 -1.50
CA VAL A 105 6.11 -5.15 -1.97
C VAL A 105 7.33 -4.85 -1.13
N THR A 106 7.94 -5.89 -0.59
CA THR A 106 9.22 -5.80 0.11
C THR A 106 10.29 -6.44 -0.77
N SER A 107 11.19 -5.61 -1.27
CA SER A 107 12.28 -6.02 -2.14
C SER A 107 13.54 -6.29 -1.33
N ILE A 108 14.19 -7.42 -1.57
CA ILE A 108 15.44 -7.79 -0.92
C ILE A 108 16.56 -7.87 -1.97
N HIS A 109 17.58 -7.03 -1.78
CA HIS A 109 18.68 -6.85 -2.71
C HIS A 109 20.02 -7.27 -2.11
N ARG A 110 20.84 -7.97 -2.91
CA ARG A 110 22.21 -8.29 -2.49
C ARG A 110 23.04 -7.02 -2.51
N ALA A 111 23.66 -6.69 -1.37
CA ALA A 111 24.63 -5.60 -1.32
C ALA A 111 25.97 -6.06 -1.93
N TYR A 112 26.56 -5.22 -2.79
CA TYR A 112 27.84 -5.47 -3.46
C TYR A 112 28.91 -4.51 -2.96
N GLN A 113 30.17 -4.95 -3.01
CA GLN A 113 31.29 -4.07 -2.68
C GLN A 113 31.41 -2.94 -3.70
N HIS A 114 31.58 -1.71 -3.22
CA HIS A 114 32.00 -0.60 -4.06
C HIS A 114 33.47 -0.81 -4.46
N GLN A 115 33.74 -0.85 -5.76
CA GLN A 115 35.09 -0.99 -6.29
C GLN A 115 35.50 0.33 -6.93
N ASP A 116 36.68 0.85 -6.61
CA ASP A 116 37.18 2.04 -7.29
C ASP A 116 37.48 1.77 -8.77
N ILE A 117 37.34 2.81 -9.60
CA ILE A 117 37.77 2.79 -11.00
C ILE A 117 39.29 2.59 -11.01
N LYS A 118 39.77 1.58 -11.75
CA LYS A 118 41.21 1.31 -11.81
C LYS A 118 41.91 2.35 -12.70
N PRO A 119 43.18 2.69 -12.44
CA PRO A 119 43.95 3.55 -13.32
C PRO A 119 43.96 3.03 -14.77
N GLY A 120 43.52 3.85 -15.71
CA GLY A 120 43.48 3.52 -17.15
C GLY A 120 42.26 2.69 -17.58
N GLU A 121 41.30 2.45 -16.70
CA GLU A 121 40.04 1.78 -17.04
C GLU A 121 38.99 2.77 -17.58
N ASP A 122 38.29 2.39 -18.64
CA ASP A 122 37.15 3.14 -19.15
C ASP A 122 35.83 2.80 -18.43
N PHE A 123 34.83 3.69 -18.54
CA PHE A 123 33.54 3.52 -17.88
C PHE A 123 32.80 2.24 -18.31
N THR A 124 32.88 1.85 -19.58
CA THR A 124 32.23 0.64 -20.08
C THR A 124 32.79 -0.60 -19.39
N SER A 125 34.11 -0.69 -19.29
CA SER A 125 34.83 -1.76 -18.62
C SER A 125 34.52 -1.77 -17.13
N TYR A 126 34.47 -0.60 -16.49
CA TYR A 126 34.10 -0.44 -15.10
C TYR A 126 32.68 -0.94 -14.80
N PHE A 127 31.67 -0.52 -15.57
CA PHE A 127 30.27 -0.90 -15.35
C PHE A 127 29.99 -2.38 -15.64
N ASN A 128 30.77 -3.02 -16.51
CA ASN A 128 30.62 -4.43 -16.89
C ASN A 128 31.44 -5.42 -16.04
N ARG A 129 32.09 -4.95 -14.97
CA ARG A 129 32.80 -5.84 -14.03
C ARG A 129 31.85 -6.84 -13.37
N GLU A 130 32.36 -8.05 -13.11
CA GLU A 130 31.69 -8.96 -12.18
C GLU A 130 31.70 -8.34 -10.78
N ARG A 131 30.51 -8.08 -10.24
CA ARG A 131 30.36 -7.45 -8.92
C ARG A 131 30.67 -8.46 -7.83
N ILE A 132 31.37 -8.03 -6.79
CA ILE A 132 31.70 -8.88 -5.64
C ILE A 132 30.60 -8.75 -4.59
N PRO A 133 29.82 -9.82 -4.32
CA PRO A 133 28.75 -9.76 -3.33
C PRO A 133 29.31 -9.67 -1.92
N THR A 134 28.62 -8.93 -1.06
CA THR A 134 28.89 -8.90 0.39
C THR A 134 28.03 -9.93 1.12
N LYS A 135 28.30 -10.09 2.42
CA LYS A 135 27.42 -10.84 3.34
C LYS A 135 26.13 -10.09 3.72
N HIS A 136 26.02 -8.81 3.34
CA HIS A 136 24.89 -7.95 3.66
C HIS A 136 23.86 -7.96 2.53
N PHE A 137 22.66 -7.51 2.87
CA PHE A 137 21.56 -7.31 1.94
C PHE A 137 20.74 -6.12 2.43
N ASP A 138 20.10 -5.46 1.48
CA ASP A 138 19.24 -4.32 1.73
C ASP A 138 17.78 -4.78 1.58
N ILE A 139 16.92 -4.25 2.44
CA ILE A 139 15.48 -4.49 2.40
C ILE A 139 14.80 -3.14 2.20
N GLU A 140 13.98 -3.06 1.17
CA GLU A 140 13.19 -1.89 0.84
C GLU A 140 11.73 -2.33 0.80
N ALA A 141 10.84 -1.54 1.39
CA ALA A 141 9.41 -1.83 1.41
C ALA A 141 8.66 -0.65 0.84
N ASP A 142 7.90 -0.93 -0.22
CA ASP A 142 7.15 0.07 -0.97
C ASP A 142 5.66 -0.19 -0.82
N TYR A 143 4.90 0.89 -0.69
CA TYR A 143 3.44 0.89 -0.67
C TYR A 143 2.96 1.63 -1.89
N THR A 144 2.19 0.97 -2.74
CA THR A 144 1.79 1.54 -4.02
C THR A 144 0.29 1.57 -4.17
N ALA A 145 -0.24 2.61 -4.81
CA ALA A 145 -1.64 2.70 -5.20
C ALA A 145 -1.74 2.81 -6.72
N ASN A 146 -2.26 1.75 -7.36
CA ASN A 146 -2.32 1.64 -8.81
C ASN A 146 -3.74 1.44 -9.30
N GLY A 147 -4.02 1.91 -10.51
CA GLY A 147 -5.25 1.67 -11.24
C GLY A 147 -5.18 0.36 -12.02
N TYR A 148 -6.28 -0.40 -12.00
CA TYR A 148 -6.36 -1.70 -12.65
C TYR A 148 -7.61 -1.82 -13.52
N LYS A 149 -7.49 -2.62 -14.57
CA LYS A 149 -8.58 -3.00 -15.46
C LYS A 149 -8.77 -4.51 -15.43
N ASN A 150 -10.01 -4.96 -15.44
CA ASN A 150 -10.38 -6.37 -15.48
C ASN A 150 -9.69 -7.08 -16.65
N LYS A 151 -9.03 -8.20 -16.35
CA LYS A 151 -8.32 -9.08 -17.31
C LYS A 151 -7.11 -8.46 -18.02
N ASP A 152 -6.80 -7.19 -17.78
CA ASP A 152 -5.54 -6.58 -18.16
C ASP A 152 -4.45 -7.02 -17.16
N LYS A 153 -3.23 -7.33 -17.58
CA LYS A 153 -2.15 -7.72 -16.65
C LYS A 153 -1.36 -6.54 -16.13
N GLU A 154 -1.46 -5.40 -16.81
CA GLU A 154 -0.75 -4.20 -16.46
C GLU A 154 -1.40 -3.51 -15.25
N HIS A 155 -0.63 -2.60 -14.67
CA HIS A 155 -1.07 -1.66 -13.65
C HIS A 155 -0.72 -0.26 -14.12
N TYR A 156 -1.56 0.71 -13.76
CA TYR A 156 -1.48 2.05 -14.31
C TYR A 156 -1.35 3.07 -13.20
N SER A 157 -0.55 4.09 -13.43
CA SER A 157 -0.47 5.23 -12.52
C SER A 157 -1.83 5.90 -12.36
N ILE A 158 -2.15 6.31 -11.13
CA ILE A 158 -3.33 7.09 -10.80
C ILE A 158 -3.02 8.60 -10.74
N SER A 159 -1.78 9.03 -11.00
CA SER A 159 -1.34 10.44 -10.95
C SER A 159 -1.90 11.32 -12.08
N GLY A 160 -2.90 10.83 -12.81
CA GLY A 160 -3.53 11.48 -13.94
C GLY A 160 -4.56 12.55 -13.53
N ASP A 161 -5.53 12.79 -14.41
CA ASP A 161 -6.67 13.63 -14.08
C ASP A 161 -7.52 12.97 -13.00
N ILE A 162 -7.56 13.57 -11.80
CA ILE A 162 -8.33 13.09 -10.65
C ILE A 162 -9.80 12.85 -11.00
N HIS A 163 -10.37 13.60 -11.95
CA HIS A 163 -11.76 13.45 -12.36
C HIS A 163 -12.06 12.13 -13.05
N THR A 164 -11.05 11.47 -13.62
CA THR A 164 -11.15 10.15 -14.26
C THR A 164 -11.04 8.98 -13.29
N ILE A 165 -10.61 9.23 -12.04
CA ILE A 165 -10.35 8.18 -11.05
C ILE A 165 -11.14 8.36 -9.75
N LYS A 166 -11.73 9.54 -9.52
CA LYS A 166 -12.34 9.87 -8.24
C LYS A 166 -13.48 8.96 -7.80
N ASN A 167 -14.18 8.35 -8.75
CA ASN A 167 -15.31 7.44 -8.48
C ASN A 167 -14.91 5.96 -8.59
N VAL A 168 -13.62 5.67 -8.77
CA VAL A 168 -13.12 4.30 -8.84
C VAL A 168 -13.08 3.71 -7.43
N PRO A 169 -13.61 2.47 -7.23
CA PRO A 169 -13.51 1.76 -5.97
C PRO A 169 -12.06 1.55 -5.53
N VAL A 170 -11.77 1.70 -4.24
CA VAL A 170 -10.45 1.47 -3.67
C VAL A 170 -10.46 0.18 -2.88
N VAL A 171 -9.40 -0.61 -2.99
CA VAL A 171 -9.23 -1.88 -2.31
C VAL A 171 -7.82 -1.98 -1.76
N VAL A 172 -7.68 -2.47 -0.53
CA VAL A 172 -6.38 -2.73 0.10
C VAL A 172 -6.11 -4.23 0.02
N SER A 173 -4.89 -4.62 -0.37
CA SER A 173 -4.49 -6.03 -0.40
C SER A 173 -4.41 -6.60 1.02
N ASP A 174 -4.92 -7.81 1.24
CA ASP A 174 -4.66 -8.58 2.46
C ASP A 174 -3.38 -9.44 2.34
N ARG A 175 -2.68 -9.33 1.20
CA ARG A 175 -1.41 -10.01 0.91
C ARG A 175 -0.27 -9.01 0.66
N GLN A 176 0.91 -9.35 1.14
CA GLN A 176 2.18 -8.71 0.78
C GLN A 176 3.06 -9.69 0.02
N VAL A 177 3.94 -9.14 -0.82
CA VAL A 177 4.96 -9.92 -1.52
C VAL A 177 6.33 -9.52 -1.01
N VAL A 178 7.11 -10.50 -0.56
CA VAL A 178 8.55 -10.33 -0.37
C VAL A 178 9.23 -10.88 -1.61
N ALA A 179 10.00 -10.06 -2.33
CA ALA A 179 10.61 -10.42 -3.60
C ALA A 179 12.12 -10.22 -3.56
N SER A 180 12.86 -11.11 -4.22
CA SER A 180 14.26 -10.94 -4.55
C SER A 180 14.42 -10.96 -6.06
N TYR A 181 15.06 -9.91 -6.56
CA TYR A 181 15.33 -9.72 -7.98
C TYR A 181 16.79 -10.11 -8.24
N GLY A 182 17.02 -11.12 -9.07
CA GLY A 182 18.38 -11.56 -9.31
C GLY A 182 18.55 -12.75 -10.24
N TYR A 183 19.73 -12.83 -10.83
CA TYR A 183 20.20 -14.03 -11.51
C TYR A 183 20.62 -15.07 -10.47
N GLU A 184 20.76 -16.34 -10.85
CA GLU A 184 20.93 -17.47 -9.92
C GLU A 184 22.05 -17.29 -8.88
N LYS A 185 23.12 -16.58 -9.23
CA LYS A 185 24.25 -16.29 -8.33
C LYS A 185 23.95 -15.25 -7.23
N SER A 186 22.92 -14.43 -7.40
CA SER A 186 22.56 -13.34 -6.47
C SER A 186 21.23 -13.56 -5.76
N ASN A 187 20.57 -14.70 -6.00
CA ASN A 187 19.29 -15.00 -5.38
C ASN A 187 19.43 -15.12 -3.85
N LEU A 188 18.59 -14.40 -3.11
CA LEU A 188 18.57 -14.40 -1.66
C LEU A 188 17.60 -15.43 -1.09
N MET A 189 16.69 -15.95 -1.92
CA MET A 189 15.67 -16.92 -1.52
C MET A 189 16.08 -18.33 -1.90
N ASN A 190 16.03 -19.24 -0.93
CA ASN A 190 16.29 -20.65 -1.18
C ASN A 190 15.03 -21.30 -1.76
N ARG A 191 15.09 -21.59 -3.07
CA ARG A 191 14.01 -22.18 -3.89
C ARG A 191 13.55 -23.57 -3.41
N LYS A 192 14.28 -24.22 -2.51
CA LYS A 192 13.92 -25.55 -1.97
C LYS A 192 12.85 -25.49 -0.88
N TYR A 193 12.59 -24.32 -0.29
CA TYR A 193 11.58 -24.20 0.76
C TYR A 193 10.18 -23.98 0.18
N THR A 194 9.21 -24.65 0.79
CA THR A 194 7.79 -24.49 0.47
C THR A 194 7.35 -23.04 0.67
N GLY A 195 6.59 -22.50 -0.28
CA GLY A 195 6.12 -21.10 -0.28
C GLY A 195 7.03 -20.12 -1.03
N VAL A 196 8.23 -20.55 -1.48
CA VAL A 196 9.05 -19.76 -2.41
C VAL A 196 8.63 -20.05 -3.83
N THR A 197 8.04 -19.06 -4.50
CA THR A 197 7.67 -19.14 -5.91
C THR A 197 8.74 -18.47 -6.78
N VAL A 198 9.05 -19.06 -7.93
CA VAL A 198 10.02 -18.52 -8.88
C VAL A 198 9.29 -18.23 -10.19
N ASN A 199 9.37 -16.98 -10.63
CA ASN A 199 8.89 -16.55 -11.94
C ASN A 199 10.01 -15.78 -12.65
N ASN A 200 10.59 -16.36 -13.70
CA ASN A 200 11.73 -15.81 -14.44
C ASN A 200 12.92 -15.45 -13.51
N LYS A 201 13.24 -14.16 -13.40
CA LYS A 201 14.36 -13.62 -12.60
C LYS A 201 13.93 -13.17 -11.20
N ILE A 202 12.71 -13.50 -10.80
CA ILE A 202 12.10 -13.09 -9.54
C ILE A 202 11.83 -14.35 -8.72
N SER A 203 12.30 -14.33 -7.48
CA SER A 203 11.89 -15.30 -6.45
C SER A 203 11.12 -14.54 -5.39
N TYR A 204 9.96 -15.04 -4.99
CA TYR A 204 9.09 -14.32 -4.07
C TYR A 204 8.34 -15.25 -3.12
N ILE A 205 7.91 -14.69 -1.99
CA ILE A 205 7.06 -15.32 -0.99
C ILE A 205 5.87 -14.40 -0.77
N GLN A 206 4.69 -14.98 -0.60
CA GLN A 206 3.49 -14.26 -0.22
C GLN A 206 3.19 -14.48 1.26
N GLY A 207 2.69 -13.44 1.92
CA GLY A 207 2.21 -13.52 3.29
C GLY A 207 1.01 -12.61 3.49
N ARG A 208 0.23 -12.86 4.55
CA ARG A 208 -0.87 -11.95 4.92
C ARG A 208 -0.32 -10.65 5.50
N ILE A 209 -1.08 -9.58 5.34
CA ILE A 209 -0.77 -8.26 5.90
C ILE A 209 -2.03 -7.47 6.18
N ASN A 210 -1.95 -6.55 7.15
CA ASN A 210 -2.88 -5.43 7.30
C ASN A 210 -2.09 -4.14 7.07
N PHE A 211 -2.71 -3.18 6.38
CA PHE A 211 -2.08 -1.87 6.16
C PHE A 211 -2.43 -0.93 7.31
N SER A 212 -1.42 -0.27 7.85
CA SER A 212 -1.62 0.84 8.78
C SER A 212 -2.17 2.07 8.04
N PHE A 213 -2.88 2.94 8.76
CA PHE A 213 -3.44 4.16 8.18
C PHE A 213 -2.42 5.04 7.46
N TYR A 214 -1.21 5.23 8.04
CA TYR A 214 -0.19 6.01 7.38
C TYR A 214 0.29 5.36 6.06
N GLU A 215 0.39 4.03 6.00
CA GLU A 215 0.80 3.29 4.79
C GLU A 215 -0.24 3.48 3.67
N VAL A 216 -1.54 3.46 4.00
CA VAL A 216 -2.62 3.72 3.04
C VAL A 216 -2.56 5.16 2.53
N MET A 217 -2.32 6.13 3.40
CA MET A 217 -2.22 7.55 3.00
C MET A 217 -0.99 7.81 2.13
N GLU A 218 0.17 7.26 2.48
CA GLU A 218 1.40 7.36 1.68
C GLU A 218 1.24 6.68 0.32
N ALA A 219 0.65 5.48 0.27
CA ALA A 219 0.39 4.79 -0.99
C ALA A 219 -0.48 5.63 -1.93
N ILE A 220 -1.55 6.24 -1.42
CA ILE A 220 -2.47 7.04 -2.25
C ILE A 220 -1.82 8.36 -2.69
N PHE A 221 -1.24 9.12 -1.76
CA PHE A 221 -0.80 10.49 -2.04
C PHE A 221 0.63 10.59 -2.57
N ASN A 222 1.57 9.85 -1.97
CA ASN A 222 2.99 9.99 -2.30
C ASN A 222 3.38 9.11 -3.48
N ASP A 223 2.94 7.84 -3.47
CA ASP A 223 3.26 6.90 -4.56
C ASP A 223 2.24 6.96 -5.71
N GLY A 224 0.94 6.97 -5.39
CA GLY A 224 -0.12 6.91 -6.40
C GLY A 224 -0.33 8.24 -7.15
N LEU A 225 -0.63 9.32 -6.42
CA LEU A 225 -0.93 10.62 -7.03
C LEU A 225 0.32 11.43 -7.39
N PHE A 226 1.43 11.19 -6.70
CA PHE A 226 2.80 11.70 -6.92
C PHE A 226 2.99 13.23 -6.88
N TYR A 227 2.08 14.01 -7.45
CA TYR A 227 2.18 15.47 -7.54
C TYR A 227 1.68 16.16 -6.27
N PHE A 228 2.30 17.29 -5.95
CA PHE A 228 1.92 18.12 -4.81
C PHE A 228 0.45 18.56 -4.81
N SER A 229 -0.13 18.81 -5.99
CA SER A 229 -1.53 19.23 -6.15
C SER A 229 -2.10 18.80 -7.52
N PRO A 230 -3.44 18.77 -7.69
CA PRO A 230 -4.06 18.50 -8.99
C PRO A 230 -3.64 19.50 -10.09
N GLN A 231 -3.37 20.76 -9.73
CA GLN A 231 -2.94 21.77 -10.69
C GLN A 231 -1.50 21.49 -11.17
N ALA A 232 -0.63 21.06 -10.26
CA ALA A 232 0.72 20.63 -10.61
C ALA A 232 0.69 19.39 -11.51
N ALA A 233 -0.17 18.41 -11.22
CA ALA A 233 -0.37 17.24 -12.07
C ALA A 233 -0.78 17.66 -13.49
N ASN A 234 -1.81 18.49 -13.63
CA ASN A 234 -2.29 18.96 -14.93
C ASN A 234 -1.21 19.71 -15.73
N ALA A 235 -0.45 20.60 -15.09
CA ALA A 235 0.61 21.34 -15.74
C ALA A 235 1.74 20.43 -16.26
N ASN A 236 2.18 19.47 -15.43
CA ASN A 236 3.23 18.52 -15.80
C ASN A 236 2.76 17.54 -16.88
N LEU A 237 1.54 17.01 -16.78
CA LEU A 237 0.97 16.13 -17.80
C LEU A 237 0.82 16.84 -19.15
N ALA A 238 0.44 18.12 -19.16
CA ALA A 238 0.40 18.90 -20.39
C ALA A 238 1.80 19.09 -21.02
N MET A 239 2.84 19.22 -20.19
CA MET A 239 4.22 19.30 -20.64
C MET A 239 4.72 17.96 -21.20
N ILE A 240 4.44 16.85 -20.50
CA ILE A 240 4.76 15.49 -20.94
C ILE A 240 4.08 15.18 -22.29
N LYS A 241 2.80 15.53 -22.44
CA LYS A 241 2.07 15.35 -23.71
C LYS A 241 2.72 16.13 -24.84
N LYS A 242 3.10 17.39 -24.61
CA LYS A 242 3.81 18.19 -25.62
C LYS A 242 5.18 17.59 -25.98
N MET A 243 5.91 17.04 -25.02
CA MET A 243 7.19 16.37 -25.27
C MET A 243 7.00 15.08 -26.05
N ALA A 244 6.01 14.25 -25.70
CA ALA A 244 5.67 13.03 -26.43
C ALA A 244 5.27 13.35 -27.88
N GLU A 245 4.44 14.36 -28.10
CA GLU A 245 4.06 14.83 -29.44
C GLU A 245 5.26 15.35 -30.27
N MET A 246 6.31 15.84 -29.61
CA MET A 246 7.57 16.23 -30.28
C MET A 246 8.46 15.01 -30.58
N LEU A 247 8.51 14.01 -29.70
CA LEU A 247 9.28 12.77 -29.90
C LEU A 247 8.66 11.86 -30.96
N ASP A 248 7.33 11.78 -31.01
CA ASP A 248 6.59 11.05 -32.06
C ASP A 248 6.82 11.64 -33.46
N GLN A 249 7.29 12.90 -33.55
CA GLN A 249 7.72 13.51 -34.83
C GLN A 249 9.15 13.12 -35.23
N ASP A 250 9.96 12.58 -34.31
CA ASP A 250 11.38 12.27 -34.49
C ASP A 250 11.69 10.75 -34.61
N GLU A 251 10.78 9.84 -34.21
CA GLU A 251 11.05 8.39 -34.16
C GLU A 251 10.40 7.56 -35.29
N ALA A 252 10.69 7.90 -36.55
CA ALA A 252 10.53 6.97 -37.68
C ALA A 252 11.82 6.18 -37.95
N GLY A 253 12.16 5.23 -37.06
CA GLY A 253 13.06 4.13 -37.42
C GLY A 253 13.96 3.57 -36.31
N ASN A 254 13.65 2.37 -35.83
CA ASN A 254 14.55 1.21 -35.92
C ASN A 254 13.90 -0.07 -35.37
N GLN A 255 14.21 -1.20 -36.03
CA GLN A 255 13.69 -2.54 -35.77
C GLN A 255 14.60 -3.32 -34.80
N GLU A 256 13.98 -4.11 -33.92
CA GLU A 256 14.64 -5.03 -32.97
C GLU A 256 15.02 -6.39 -33.59
N ALA A 257 15.98 -7.08 -32.97
CA ALA A 257 16.35 -8.48 -33.28
C ALA A 257 16.36 -9.36 -32.00
N PRO A 258 16.08 -10.67 -32.08
CA PRO A 258 15.73 -11.49 -30.91
C PRO A 258 16.89 -12.34 -30.33
N MET A 259 16.77 -12.78 -29.07
CA MET A 259 17.70 -13.69 -28.36
C MET A 259 17.08 -15.07 -28.05
N GLN A 260 17.90 -16.14 -28.07
CA GLN A 260 17.56 -17.56 -27.85
C GLN A 260 17.89 -18.07 -26.42
N GLU A 261 17.17 -19.13 -25.99
CA GLU A 261 17.25 -19.83 -24.68
C GLU A 261 18.18 -21.07 -24.67
N ILE A 262 18.71 -21.48 -23.50
CA ILE A 262 19.25 -22.84 -23.21
C ILE A 262 18.93 -23.26 -21.75
N SER A 263 18.59 -24.55 -21.54
CA SER A 263 18.13 -25.19 -20.29
C SER A 263 19.15 -26.15 -19.63
N GLY A 264 18.96 -26.49 -18.33
CA GLY A 264 19.65 -27.58 -17.59
C GLY A 264 19.15 -27.78 -16.14
N LYS A 265 19.14 -29.04 -15.63
CA LYS A 265 18.33 -29.61 -14.52
C LYS A 265 18.99 -29.63 -13.11
N ILE A 266 18.16 -29.84 -12.06
CA ILE A 266 18.43 -29.90 -10.60
C ILE A 266 18.26 -31.34 -10.04
N ASP A 267 18.88 -31.66 -8.89
CA ASP A 267 18.55 -32.81 -8.01
C ASP A 267 18.51 -32.43 -6.49
N ASP A 268 17.61 -33.08 -5.73
CA ASP A 268 17.10 -32.85 -4.36
C ASP A 268 17.96 -33.48 -3.21
N ASN A 269 17.84 -33.28 -1.87
CA ASN A 269 16.71 -33.23 -0.90
C ASN A 269 17.21 -32.75 0.53
N PRO A 270 16.36 -32.59 1.59
CA PRO A 270 16.53 -31.69 2.77
C PRO A 270 16.45 -32.37 4.17
N VAL A 271 16.39 -31.58 5.28
CA VAL A 271 15.37 -31.61 6.39
C VAL A 271 15.79 -30.73 7.61
N ASP A 272 14.79 -30.04 8.19
CA ASP A 272 14.79 -29.12 9.35
C ASP A 272 13.98 -29.73 10.55
N LYS A 273 14.10 -29.18 11.78
CA LYS A 273 13.34 -29.58 12.99
C LYS A 273 12.82 -28.38 13.79
N SER A 274 11.55 -28.45 14.22
CA SER A 274 10.82 -27.42 14.99
C SER A 274 11.07 -27.47 16.51
N ILE A 275 10.78 -26.36 17.20
CA ILE A 275 10.97 -26.12 18.65
C ILE A 275 9.61 -25.87 19.35
N ALA A 276 9.47 -26.29 20.60
CA ALA A 276 8.29 -26.08 21.47
C ALA A 276 8.58 -25.09 22.63
N ILE A 277 7.56 -24.35 23.11
CA ILE A 277 7.65 -23.29 24.14
C ILE A 277 6.64 -23.58 25.27
N ASP A 278 7.07 -23.45 26.53
CA ASP A 278 6.22 -23.53 27.75
C ASP A 278 5.93 -22.12 28.31
N ILE A 279 4.69 -21.85 28.75
CA ILE A 279 4.22 -20.57 29.31
C ILE A 279 3.85 -20.75 30.79
N THR A 280 4.38 -19.90 31.67
CA THR A 280 4.17 -19.95 33.13
C THR A 280 2.85 -19.29 33.56
N GLU A 281 2.24 -19.79 34.64
CA GLU A 281 1.02 -19.23 35.25
C GLU A 281 1.23 -17.78 35.73
N GLY A 282 0.27 -16.89 35.44
CA GLY A 282 0.33 -15.44 35.73
C GLY A 282 1.12 -14.59 34.72
N ALA A 283 1.78 -15.20 33.73
CA ALA A 283 2.54 -14.45 32.71
C ALA A 283 1.66 -13.51 31.84
N MET A 284 0.33 -13.71 31.86
CA MET A 284 -0.63 -12.97 31.03
C MET A 284 -1.53 -12.02 31.85
N ASP A 285 -1.40 -11.96 33.18
CA ASP A 285 -2.27 -11.13 34.02
C ASP A 285 -2.24 -9.64 33.64
N PRO A 286 -1.06 -9.03 33.34
CA PRO A 286 -1.02 -7.64 32.85
C PRO A 286 -1.75 -7.44 31.51
N MET A 287 -1.75 -8.46 30.65
CA MET A 287 -2.48 -8.44 29.37
C MET A 287 -3.99 -8.49 29.62
N ILE A 288 -4.44 -9.32 30.57
CA ILE A 288 -5.85 -9.42 30.96
C ILE A 288 -6.35 -8.10 31.53
N GLU A 289 -5.61 -7.48 32.46
CA GLU A 289 -5.95 -6.17 33.04
C GLU A 289 -6.03 -5.08 31.96
N HIS A 290 -5.09 -5.07 31.01
CA HIS A 290 -5.11 -4.15 29.88
C HIS A 290 -6.36 -4.33 29.01
N ILE A 291 -6.72 -5.58 28.67
CA ILE A 291 -7.92 -5.91 27.89
C ILE A 291 -9.20 -5.44 28.60
N GLU A 292 -9.29 -5.60 29.92
CA GLU A 292 -10.46 -5.17 30.68
C GLU A 292 -10.58 -3.65 30.73
N ALA A 293 -9.46 -2.94 30.94
CA ALA A 293 -9.44 -1.48 30.90
C ALA A 293 -9.85 -0.93 29.52
N GLU A 294 -9.34 -1.52 28.44
CA GLU A 294 -9.70 -1.15 27.07
C GLU A 294 -11.19 -1.39 26.77
N LYS A 295 -11.76 -2.51 27.24
CA LYS A 295 -13.21 -2.78 27.13
C LYS A 295 -14.06 -1.75 27.86
N ILE A 296 -13.66 -1.36 29.07
CA ILE A 296 -14.36 -0.33 29.86
C ILE A 296 -14.29 1.01 29.13
N TYR A 297 -13.10 1.39 28.67
CA TYR A 297 -12.89 2.63 27.95
C TYR A 297 -13.67 2.67 26.63
N TRP A 298 -13.73 1.57 25.88
CA TRP A 298 -14.54 1.46 24.67
C TRP A 298 -16.04 1.64 24.93
N ARG A 299 -16.58 1.04 25.99
CA ARG A 299 -17.99 1.24 26.40
C ARG A 299 -18.27 2.71 26.75
N TYR A 300 -17.32 3.37 27.41
CA TYR A 300 -17.41 4.79 27.72
C TYR A 300 -17.46 5.64 26.44
N ILE A 301 -16.53 5.44 25.49
CA ILE A 301 -16.53 6.16 24.21
C ILE A 301 -17.84 5.94 23.45
N LYS A 302 -18.34 4.70 23.36
CA LYS A 302 -19.63 4.39 22.74
C LYS A 302 -20.77 5.20 23.33
N SER A 303 -20.92 5.16 24.65
CA SER A 303 -21.98 5.91 25.35
C SER A 303 -21.88 7.41 25.13
N LEU A 304 -20.67 7.95 25.03
CA LEU A 304 -20.44 9.37 24.86
C LEU A 304 -20.76 9.80 23.41
N CYS A 305 -20.34 9.00 22.43
CA CYS A 305 -20.70 9.24 21.04
C CYS A 305 -22.20 9.03 20.78
N ASP A 306 -22.84 8.01 21.35
CA ASP A 306 -24.30 7.80 21.25
C ASP A 306 -25.10 9.00 21.78
N SER A 307 -24.56 9.74 22.75
CA SER A 307 -25.26 10.87 23.39
C SER A 307 -24.95 12.24 22.77
N LEU A 308 -23.77 12.43 22.18
CA LEU A 308 -23.27 13.75 21.78
C LEU A 308 -22.95 13.87 20.27
N SER A 309 -22.90 12.76 19.54
CA SER A 309 -22.52 12.76 18.12
C SER A 309 -23.71 13.06 17.20
N GLU A 310 -23.51 13.95 16.23
CA GLU A 310 -24.43 14.15 15.11
C GLU A 310 -24.19 13.12 13.97
N LEU A 311 -23.00 12.50 13.92
CA LEU A 311 -22.66 11.51 12.90
C LEU A 311 -23.19 10.11 13.26
N PRO A 312 -23.66 9.35 12.26
CA PRO A 312 -24.29 8.05 12.49
C PRO A 312 -23.28 6.98 12.90
N ILE A 313 -23.52 6.36 14.06
CA ILE A 313 -22.86 5.14 14.51
C ILE A 313 -23.41 3.96 13.69
N ARG A 314 -22.50 3.09 13.23
CA ARG A 314 -22.86 1.93 12.43
C ARG A 314 -22.83 0.68 13.29
N ILE A 315 -23.93 -0.07 13.25
CA ILE A 315 -24.09 -1.35 13.94
C ILE A 315 -24.28 -2.44 12.89
N GLY A 316 -23.57 -3.55 13.05
CA GLY A 316 -23.65 -4.72 12.19
C GLY A 316 -22.42 -4.90 11.32
N HIS A 317 -22.49 -5.92 10.46
CA HIS A 317 -21.35 -6.30 9.62
C HIS A 317 -21.04 -5.22 8.58
N ILE A 318 -19.76 -4.91 8.43
CA ILE A 318 -19.22 -4.06 7.36
C ILE A 318 -18.45 -5.00 6.45
N GLU A 319 -18.95 -5.17 5.22
CA GLU A 319 -18.30 -5.99 4.20
C GLU A 319 -17.04 -5.30 3.71
N GLU A 320 -15.92 -6.01 3.86
CA GLU A 320 -14.61 -5.54 3.43
C GLU A 320 -14.46 -5.70 1.91
N ALA A 321 -13.90 -4.68 1.27
CA ALA A 321 -13.56 -4.73 -0.14
C ALA A 321 -12.43 -5.74 -0.34
N MET A 322 -12.69 -6.75 -1.17
CA MET A 322 -11.69 -7.77 -1.52
C MET A 322 -11.10 -7.49 -2.89
N LEU A 323 -9.81 -7.79 -3.07
CA LEU A 323 -9.18 -7.69 -4.38
C LEU A 323 -9.85 -8.67 -5.34
N PRO A 324 -10.26 -8.23 -6.54
CA PRO A 324 -10.80 -9.15 -7.55
C PRO A 324 -9.78 -10.21 -7.96
N GLU A 325 -8.51 -9.84 -7.97
CA GLU A 325 -7.38 -10.71 -8.26
C GLU A 325 -6.09 -10.13 -7.68
N TYR A 326 -5.17 -11.02 -7.30
CA TYR A 326 -3.85 -10.61 -6.81
C TYR A 326 -2.87 -10.49 -7.97
N ARG A 327 -2.16 -9.36 -8.03
CA ARG A 327 -1.17 -9.07 -9.08
C ARG A 327 0.18 -8.73 -8.46
N PHE A 328 1.25 -9.19 -9.11
CA PHE A 328 2.62 -8.83 -8.81
C PHE A 328 3.46 -8.87 -10.09
N SER A 329 4.27 -7.84 -10.34
CA SER A 329 5.19 -7.76 -11.49
C SER A 329 4.57 -8.22 -12.83
N ASN A 330 3.42 -7.63 -13.18
CA ASN A 330 2.68 -7.85 -14.44
C ASN A 330 2.16 -9.28 -14.68
N PHE A 331 1.98 -10.08 -13.63
CA PHE A 331 1.23 -11.33 -13.70
C PHE A 331 0.21 -11.45 -12.59
N ILE A 332 -0.85 -12.21 -12.88
CA ILE A 332 -1.90 -12.57 -11.93
C ILE A 332 -1.39 -13.77 -11.14
N MET A 333 -1.44 -13.67 -9.83
CA MET A 333 -1.00 -14.72 -8.90
C MET A 333 -2.16 -15.67 -8.63
N GLU A 334 -1.87 -16.97 -8.58
CA GLU A 334 -2.85 -17.96 -8.14
C GLU A 334 -3.05 -17.84 -6.62
N ASP A 335 -4.27 -18.15 -6.18
CA ASP A 335 -4.66 -18.14 -4.77
C ASP A 335 -4.05 -19.41 -4.13
N ILE A 336 -2.84 -19.29 -3.59
CA ILE A 336 -2.15 -20.35 -2.83
C ILE A 336 -2.64 -20.35 -1.39
#